data_AF-A0A940YEM7-F1
#
_entry.id   AF-A0A940YEM7-F1
#
_cell.length_a   1.000
_cell.length_b   1.000
_cell.length_c   1.000
_cell.angle_alpha   90.00
_cell.angle_beta   90.00
_cell.angle_gamma   90.00
#
_symmetry.space_group_name_H-M   'P 1'
#
loop_
_entity.id
_entity.type
_entity.pdbx_description
1 polymer ?
#
loop_
_entity_poly.entity_id
_entity_poly.type
_entity_poly.pdbx_seq_one_letter_code
_entity_poly.pdbx_strand_id
1 'polypeptide(L)'
;MSAHSMKGRHHGQGMTEYIIIVALIAIASIGVYNLFGKTIRNQTAGLAAGLAGEDGHAKNAIKAARDAEEAAKSDANTPRGLSSFADSTGEK
;
A
#
# COMPACT_ATOMS: atom_id res chain seq x y z
N MET A 1 -18.04 66.38 -25.97
CA MET A 1 -17.81 65.00 -26.49
C MET A 1 -16.53 64.50 -25.86
N SER A 2 -16.64 63.54 -24.93
CA SER A 2 -15.50 63.01 -24.16
C SER A 2 -14.76 61.95 -24.99
N ALA A 3 -13.43 62.10 -25.09
CA ALA A 3 -12.57 61.19 -25.82
C ALA A 3 -12.44 59.85 -25.07
N HIS A 4 -12.77 58.76 -25.73
CA HIS A 4 -12.60 57.41 -25.20
C HIS A 4 -11.12 57.00 -25.33
N SER A 5 -10.42 56.89 -24.21
CA SER A 5 -9.04 56.39 -24.17
C SER A 5 -9.05 54.88 -24.45
N MET A 6 -8.54 54.47 -25.62
CA MET A 6 -8.38 53.07 -25.95
C MET A 6 -7.25 52.47 -25.10
N LYS A 7 -7.62 51.63 -24.14
CA LYS A 7 -6.70 50.86 -23.29
C LYS A 7 -5.83 49.97 -24.19
N GLY A 8 -4.54 50.28 -24.26
CA GLY A 8 -3.56 49.53 -25.04
C GLY A 8 -3.52 48.07 -24.63
N ARG A 9 -3.76 47.17 -25.60
CA ARG A 9 -3.56 45.73 -25.43
C ARG A 9 -2.07 45.50 -25.23
N HIS A 10 -1.67 45.01 -24.06
CA HIS A 10 -0.30 44.64 -23.76
C HIS A 10 0.08 43.38 -24.57
N HIS A 11 0.65 43.56 -25.77
CA HIS A 11 1.02 42.49 -26.71
C HIS A 11 2.20 41.59 -26.27
N GLY A 12 2.40 41.42 -24.96
CA GLY A 12 3.38 40.49 -24.39
C GLY A 12 2.96 39.89 -23.06
N GLN A 13 1.84 40.36 -22.49
CA GLN A 13 1.33 39.89 -21.20
C GLN A 13 0.94 38.40 -21.26
N GLY A 14 0.36 37.95 -22.39
CA GLY A 14 0.02 36.54 -22.56
C GLY A 14 1.23 35.61 -22.61
N MET A 15 2.31 35.99 -23.31
CA MET A 15 3.48 35.12 -23.49
C MET A 15 4.25 34.90 -22.18
N THR A 16 4.43 35.96 -21.37
CA THR A 16 5.13 35.82 -20.09
C THR A 16 4.28 35.08 -19.06
N GLU A 17 2.96 35.30 -19.03
CA GLU A 17 2.05 34.57 -18.15
C GLU A 17 2.02 33.07 -18.47
N TYR A 18 2.00 32.71 -19.76
CA TYR A 18 2.10 31.31 -20.18
C TYR A 18 3.44 30.68 -19.76
N ILE A 19 4.56 31.38 -19.95
CA ILE A 19 5.88 30.87 -19.54
C ILE A 19 5.94 30.63 -18.03
N ILE A 20 5.38 31.54 -17.22
CA ILE A 20 5.33 31.40 -15.77
C ILE A 20 4.48 30.19 -15.36
N ILE A 21 3.27 30.05 -15.91
CA ILE A 21 2.38 28.92 -15.59
C ILE A 21 3.02 27.59 -15.99
N VAL A 22 3.63 27.51 -17.18
CA VAL A 22 4.33 26.30 -17.65
C VAL A 22 5.50 25.95 -16.74
N ALA A 23 6.30 26.93 -16.32
CA ALA A 23 7.41 26.69 -15.39
C ALA A 23 6.93 26.14 -14.04
N LEU A 24 5.82 26.66 -13.50
CA LEU A 24 5.23 26.17 -12.26
C LEU A 24 4.72 24.73 -12.37
N ILE A 25 4.03 24.40 -13.48
CA ILE A 25 3.56 23.04 -13.74
C ILE A 25 4.75 22.09 -13.86
N ALA A 26 5.80 22.46 -14.60
CA ALA A 26 6.98 21.60 -14.78
C ALA A 26 7.65 21.25 -13.45
N ILE A 27 7.82 22.23 -12.55
CA ILE A 27 8.40 22.01 -11.22
C ILE A 27 7.49 21.10 -10.38
N ALA A 28 6.18 21.34 -10.39
CA ALA A 28 5.21 20.51 -9.67
C ALA A 28 5.21 19.06 -10.18
N SER A 29 5.29 18.86 -11.50
CA SER A 29 5.33 17.55 -12.14
C SER A 29 6.53 16.72 -11.70
N ILE A 30 7.72 17.31 -11.55
CA ILE A 30 8.90 16.60 -11.04
C ILE A 30 8.62 15.97 -9.65
N GLY A 31 7.97 16.71 -8.77
CA GLY A 31 7.58 16.23 -7.43
C GLY A 31 6.56 15.09 -7.50
N VAL A 32 5.53 15.23 -8.35
CA VAL A 32 4.51 14.20 -8.55
C VAL A 32 5.12 12.92 -9.11
N TYR A 33 5.98 12.99 -10.13
CA TYR A 33 6.60 11.79 -10.70
C TYR A 33 7.48 11.03 -9.70
N ASN A 34 8.17 11.74 -8.80
CA ASN A 34 8.96 11.09 -7.75
C ASN A 34 8.08 10.40 -6.69
N LEU A 35 6.99 11.04 -6.27
CA LEU A 35 6.09 10.52 -5.25
C LEU A 35 5.17 9.42 -5.79
N PHE A 36 4.47 9.68 -6.89
CA PHE A 36 3.60 8.71 -7.54
C PHE A 36 4.37 7.56 -8.17
N GLY A 37 5.60 7.79 -8.67
CA GLY A 37 6.42 6.71 -9.24
C GLY A 37 6.74 5.62 -8.21
N LYS A 38 7.02 6.01 -6.96
CA LYS A 38 7.20 5.05 -5.85
C LYS A 38 5.90 4.31 -5.53
N THR A 39 4.79 5.02 -5.44
CA THR A 39 3.47 4.41 -5.12
C THR A 39 3.04 3.42 -6.19
N ILE A 40 3.11 3.82 -7.47
CA ILE A 40 2.78 2.94 -8.61
C ILE A 40 3.70 1.74 -8.62
N ARG A 41 5.02 1.93 -8.49
CA ARG A 41 5.96 0.80 -8.44
C ARG A 41 5.67 -0.16 -7.29
N ASN A 42 5.35 0.35 -6.10
CA ASN A 42 5.04 -0.50 -4.95
C ASN A 42 3.74 -1.29 -5.15
N GLN A 43 2.71 -0.66 -5.71
CA GLN A 43 1.45 -1.34 -6.05
C GLN A 43 1.66 -2.37 -7.16
N THR A 44 2.39 -2.02 -8.22
CA THR A 44 2.75 -2.96 -9.29
C THR A 44 3.61 -4.10 -8.77
N ALA A 45 4.53 -3.86 -7.84
CA ALA A 45 5.31 -4.91 -7.19
C ALA A 45 4.44 -5.85 -6.35
N GLY A 46 3.45 -5.32 -5.62
CA GLY A 46 2.48 -6.13 -4.89
C GLY A 46 1.59 -6.97 -5.82
N LEU A 47 1.12 -6.38 -6.92
CA LEU A 47 0.34 -7.08 -7.93
C LEU A 47 1.17 -8.14 -8.68
N ALA A 48 2.43 -7.82 -9.03
CA ALA A 48 3.35 -8.76 -9.66
C ALA A 48 3.75 -9.89 -8.72
N ALA A 49 3.96 -9.60 -7.43
CA ALA A 49 4.18 -10.62 -6.41
C ALA A 49 2.96 -11.52 -6.25
N GLY A 50 1.75 -10.96 -6.17
CA GLY A 50 0.51 -11.75 -6.12
C GLY A 50 0.31 -12.60 -7.38
N LEU A 51 0.56 -12.05 -8.57
CA LEU A 51 0.51 -12.79 -9.84
C LEU A 51 1.59 -13.88 -9.93
N ALA A 52 2.78 -13.63 -9.38
CA ALA A 52 3.86 -14.60 -9.29
C ALA A 52 3.61 -15.67 -8.19
N GLY A 53 2.50 -15.58 -7.45
CA GLY A 53 2.19 -16.49 -6.33
C GLY A 53 3.00 -16.21 -5.06
N GLU A 54 3.76 -15.12 -5.05
CA GLU A 54 4.57 -14.63 -3.94
C GLU A 54 3.73 -13.71 -3.04
N ASP A 55 2.50 -14.11 -2.72
CA ASP A 55 1.68 -13.40 -1.74
C ASP A 55 2.32 -13.57 -0.37
N GLY A 56 3.09 -12.59 0.10
CA GLY A 56 3.63 -12.59 1.47
C GLY A 56 2.54 -12.82 2.53
N HIS A 57 1.30 -12.44 2.24
CA HIS A 57 0.12 -12.78 3.03
C HIS A 57 -0.34 -14.24 2.90
N ALA A 58 -0.30 -14.83 1.71
CA ALA A 58 -0.58 -16.25 1.52
C ALA A 58 0.50 -17.13 2.16
N LYS A 59 1.78 -16.75 2.06
CA LYS A 59 2.88 -17.44 2.77
C LYS A 59 2.68 -17.41 4.28
N ASN A 60 2.27 -16.27 4.83
CA ASN A 60 1.95 -16.15 6.26
C ASN A 60 0.70 -16.94 6.66
N ALA A 61 -0.36 -16.92 5.84
CA ALA A 61 -1.57 -17.72 6.08
C ALA A 61 -1.30 -19.22 5.99
N ILE A 62 -0.48 -19.66 5.03
CA ILE A 62 -0.02 -21.05 4.89
C ILE A 62 0.80 -21.44 6.12
N LYS A 63 1.72 -20.58 6.59
CA LYS A 63 2.50 -20.85 7.80
C LYS A 63 1.60 -20.99 9.04
N ALA A 64 0.66 -20.06 9.23
CA ALA A 64 -0.29 -20.13 10.34
C ALA A 64 -1.16 -21.39 10.28
N ALA A 65 -1.58 -21.82 9.08
CA ALA A 65 -2.32 -23.06 8.88
C ALA A 65 -1.48 -24.30 9.22
N ARG A 66 -0.18 -24.30 8.89
CA ARG A 66 0.75 -25.38 9.26
C ARG A 66 0.99 -25.45 10.76
N ASP A 67 1.21 -24.31 11.41
CA ASP A 67 1.40 -24.24 12.86
C ASP A 67 0.14 -24.76 13.60
N ALA A 68 -1.06 -24.44 13.10
CA ALA A 68 -2.33 -24.95 13.63
C ALA A 68 -2.53 -26.47 13.37
N GLU A 69 -2.15 -26.96 12.19
CA GLU A 69 -2.17 -28.39 11.85
C GLU A 69 -1.28 -29.20 12.81
N GLU A 70 -0.09 -28.69 13.10
CA GLU A 70 0.90 -29.35 13.96
C GLU A 70 0.45 -29.35 15.43
N ALA A 71 -0.12 -28.24 15.91
CA ALA A 71 -0.76 -28.17 17.22
C ALA A 71 -1.93 -29.17 17.34
N ALA A 72 -2.78 -29.28 16.31
CA ALA A 72 -3.90 -30.21 16.30
C ALA A 72 -3.43 -31.68 16.28
N LYS A 73 -2.36 -32.01 15.53
CA LYS A 73 -1.75 -33.35 15.57
C LYS A 73 -1.17 -33.68 16.93
N SER A 74 -0.52 -32.71 17.58
CA SER A 74 0.01 -32.87 18.93
C SER A 74 -1.11 -33.12 19.94
N ASP A 75 -2.22 -32.37 19.84
CA ASP A 75 -3.36 -32.54 20.72
C ASP A 75 -4.08 -33.87 20.48
N ALA A 76 -4.23 -34.28 19.22
CA ALA A 76 -4.81 -35.58 18.85
C ALA A 76 -3.98 -36.76 19.35
N ASN A 77 -2.66 -36.62 19.41
CA ASN A 77 -1.75 -37.62 19.98
C ASN A 77 -1.69 -37.57 21.52
N THR A 78 -2.38 -36.64 22.17
CA THR A 78 -2.47 -36.57 23.63
C THR A 78 -3.61 -37.46 24.11
N PRO A 79 -3.33 -38.61 24.75
CA PRO A 79 -4.37 -39.52 25.22
C PRO A 79 -5.19 -38.87 26.34
N ARG A 80 -6.40 -38.42 26.01
CA ARG A 80 -7.37 -37.89 27.00
C ARG A 80 -8.35 -38.98 27.42
N GLY A 81 -8.09 -39.56 28.58
CA GLY A 81 -8.95 -40.56 29.21
C GLY A 81 -9.23 -40.23 30.67
N LEU A 82 -10.10 -41.01 31.33
CA LEU A 82 -10.40 -40.89 32.76
C LEU A 82 -9.15 -40.91 33.67
N SER A 83 -8.05 -41.49 33.21
CA SER A 83 -6.74 -41.44 33.89
C SER A 83 -6.16 -40.02 33.98
N SER A 84 -6.38 -39.16 32.97
CA SER A 84 -5.91 -37.76 32.98
C SER A 84 -6.68 -36.88 33.97
N PHE A 85 -7.93 -37.24 34.30
CA PHE A 85 -8.70 -36.59 35.35
C PHE A 85 -8.29 -37.06 36.75
N ALA A 86 -7.96 -38.35 36.89
CA ALA A 86 -7.46 -38.91 38.16
C ALA A 86 -6.08 -38.33 38.53
N ASP A 87 -5.22 -38.08 37.54
CA ASP A 87 -3.87 -37.51 37.74
C ASP A 87 -3.88 -36.00 38.02
N SER A 88 -4.94 -35.27 37.60
CA SER A 88 -5.08 -33.82 37.83
C SER A 88 -5.88 -33.45 39.09
N THR A 89 -6.55 -34.42 39.71
CA THR A 89 -7.26 -34.27 41.00
C THR A 89 -6.56 -35.02 42.15
N GLY A 90 -5.42 -35.66 41.86
CA GLY A 90 -4.50 -36.21 42.85
C GLY A 90 -3.67 -35.12 43.51
N GLU A 91 -4.28 -34.41 44.45
CA GLU A 91 -3.59 -33.74 45.54
C GLU A 91 -2.55 -34.72 46.16
N LYS A 92 -1.42 -34.19 46.63
CA LYS A 92 -0.69 -34.89 47.69
C LYS A 92 -1.53 -34.89 48.96
#